data_AF-A0A0D2I073-F1
#
_entry.id   AF-A0A0D2I073-F1
#
_cell.length_a   1.000
_cell.length_b   1.000
_cell.length_c   1.000
_cell.angle_alpha   90.00
_cell.angle_beta   90.00
_cell.angle_gamma   90.00
#
_symmetry.space_group_name_H-M   'P 1'
#
loop_
_entity.id
_entity.type
_entity.pdbx_description
1 polymer ?
#
loop_
_entity_poly.entity_id
_entity_poly.type
_entity_poly.pdbx_seq_one_letter_code
_entity_poly.pdbx_strand_id
1 'polypeptide(L)'
;MDPRYVMKGIDFSLPLRERVIEYQKNFLEDPNFDGFDAYALRNNVRCISVSPTRTEWELEILPHLCNKGGKLHGGAACTILDNLTTTTLVASARPGFMDVGHVSRNINMTYLRPVVEGATVRVVCELVAGGRTLVNMKGEIIQDGKVCVTCLHDKVFLRQPPEPSKL
;
A
#
# COMPACT_ATOMS: atom_id res chain seq x y z
N MET A 1 17.44 5.22 -18.13
CA MET A 1 16.94 4.86 -16.78
C MET A 1 16.98 3.36 -16.65
N ASP A 2 17.25 2.85 -15.45
CA ASP A 2 17.16 1.43 -15.15
C ASP A 2 15.68 0.99 -15.26
N PRO A 3 15.34 -0.01 -16.11
CA PRO A 3 13.96 -0.41 -16.34
C PRO A 3 13.26 -0.94 -15.10
N ARG A 4 14.00 -1.36 -14.07
CA ARG A 4 13.46 -1.85 -12.79
C ARG A 4 12.78 -0.78 -11.94
N TYR A 5 13.09 0.50 -12.19
CA TYR A 5 12.69 1.62 -11.34
C TYR A 5 11.85 2.64 -12.11
N VAL A 6 10.90 2.16 -12.91
CA VAL A 6 9.99 2.98 -13.71
C VAL A 6 8.57 2.75 -13.23
N MET A 7 7.99 3.74 -12.55
CA MET A 7 6.56 3.72 -12.19
C MET A 7 5.73 4.52 -13.19
N LYS A 8 4.64 3.93 -13.68
CA LYS A 8 3.62 4.68 -14.42
C LYS A 8 2.84 5.56 -13.45
N GLY A 9 2.47 6.76 -13.93
CA GLY A 9 1.61 7.67 -13.17
C GLY A 9 0.19 7.13 -12.97
N ILE A 10 -0.61 7.87 -12.21
CA ILE A 10 -2.03 7.56 -11.99
C ILE A 10 -2.83 7.91 -13.25
N ASP A 11 -3.55 6.94 -13.82
CA ASP A 11 -4.50 7.20 -14.91
C ASP A 11 -5.84 7.70 -14.35
N PHE A 12 -6.05 9.02 -14.46
CA PHE A 12 -7.27 9.66 -13.98
C PHE A 12 -8.50 9.43 -14.87
N SER A 13 -8.33 8.88 -16.09
CA SER A 13 -9.44 8.57 -17.00
C SER A 13 -10.20 7.30 -16.60
N LEU A 14 -9.54 6.41 -15.84
CA LEU A 14 -10.15 5.18 -15.35
C LEU A 14 -11.15 5.46 -14.21
N PRO A 15 -12.22 4.65 -14.09
CA PRO A 15 -13.05 4.66 -12.89
C PRO A 15 -12.21 4.31 -11.65
N LEU A 16 -12.68 4.76 -10.48
CA LEU A 16 -11.86 4.82 -9.27
C LEU A 16 -11.25 3.46 -8.87
N ARG A 17 -12.01 2.38 -9.00
CA ARG A 17 -11.54 1.04 -8.66
C ARG A 17 -10.44 0.57 -9.63
N GLU A 18 -10.67 0.75 -10.92
CA GLU A 18 -9.75 0.38 -11.99
C GLU A 18 -8.46 1.18 -11.90
N ARG A 19 -8.53 2.48 -11.58
CA ARG A 19 -7.36 3.32 -11.31
C ARG A 19 -6.44 2.72 -10.24
N VAL A 20 -7.03 2.29 -9.12
CA VAL A 20 -6.28 1.72 -8.00
C VAL A 20 -5.64 0.39 -8.39
N ILE A 21 -6.40 -0.48 -9.06
CA ILE A 21 -5.91 -1.77 -9.53
C ILE A 21 -4.79 -1.58 -10.56
N GLU A 22 -4.97 -0.70 -11.54
CA GLU A 22 -3.98 -0.44 -12.59
C GLU A 22 -2.70 0.16 -12.01
N TYR A 23 -2.81 1.03 -11.00
CA TYR A 23 -1.62 1.52 -10.29
C TYR A 23 -0.87 0.39 -9.59
N GLN A 24 -1.57 -0.55 -8.95
CA GLN A 24 -0.94 -1.67 -8.25
C GLN A 24 -0.15 -2.60 -9.20
N LYS A 25 -0.59 -2.74 -10.45
CA LYS A 25 0.11 -3.54 -11.46
C LYS A 25 1.51 -3.05 -11.77
N ASN A 26 1.83 -1.78 -11.49
CA ASN A 26 3.18 -1.25 -11.70
C ASN A 26 4.28 -2.04 -10.97
N PHE A 27 3.96 -2.72 -9.86
CA PHE A 27 4.94 -3.54 -9.16
C PHE A 27 4.53 -5.02 -9.09
N LEU A 28 3.23 -5.34 -9.20
CA LEU A 28 2.78 -6.74 -9.20
C LEU A 28 3.04 -7.46 -10.54
N GLU A 29 2.92 -6.75 -11.66
CA GLU A 29 2.94 -7.31 -13.02
C GLU A 29 4.13 -6.81 -13.86
N ASP A 30 5.03 -6.00 -13.30
CA ASP A 30 6.22 -5.53 -14.03
C ASP A 30 7.23 -6.70 -14.22
N PRO A 31 7.52 -7.12 -15.46
CA PRO A 31 8.44 -8.22 -15.72
C PRO A 31 9.90 -7.88 -15.36
N ASN A 32 10.22 -6.60 -15.14
CA ASN A 32 11.56 -6.15 -14.75
C ASN A 32 11.69 -5.99 -13.22
N PHE A 33 10.62 -6.12 -12.45
CA PHE A 33 10.63 -5.89 -11.00
C PHE A 33 10.24 -7.15 -10.23
N ASP A 34 11.11 -7.57 -9.31
CA ASP A 34 10.88 -8.71 -8.42
C ASP A 34 11.31 -8.36 -6.98
N GLY A 35 10.73 -7.28 -6.46
CA GLY A 35 10.96 -6.83 -5.10
C GLY A 35 10.23 -7.68 -4.05
N PHE A 36 10.64 -7.54 -2.79
CA PHE A 36 10.01 -8.26 -1.67
C PHE A 36 8.53 -7.87 -1.46
N ASP A 37 8.15 -6.68 -1.87
CA ASP A 37 6.78 -6.15 -1.90
C ASP A 37 5.94 -6.82 -2.98
N ALA A 38 6.47 -6.92 -4.21
CA ALA A 38 5.84 -7.67 -5.29
C ALA A 38 5.66 -9.13 -4.87
N TYR A 39 6.72 -9.76 -4.33
CA TYR A 39 6.68 -11.14 -3.85
C TYR A 39 5.61 -11.36 -2.77
N ALA A 40 5.42 -10.40 -1.85
CA ALA A 40 4.46 -10.54 -0.76
C ALA A 40 2.98 -10.50 -1.20
N LEU A 41 2.68 -9.94 -2.37
CA LEU A 41 1.31 -9.64 -2.81
C LEU A 41 0.92 -10.31 -4.14
N ARG A 42 1.89 -10.62 -5.00
CA ARG A 42 1.66 -11.15 -6.35
C ARG A 42 0.81 -12.42 -6.28
N ASN A 43 -0.23 -12.47 -7.12
CA ASN A 43 -1.19 -13.59 -7.23
C ASN A 43 -1.99 -13.93 -5.97
N ASN A 44 -1.92 -13.14 -4.91
CA ASN A 44 -2.57 -13.44 -3.63
C ASN A 44 -3.46 -12.31 -3.10
N VAL A 45 -3.32 -11.10 -3.64
CA VAL A 45 -4.11 -9.93 -3.21
C VAL A 45 -5.29 -9.65 -4.13
N ARG A 46 -6.48 -9.44 -3.55
CA ARG A 46 -7.72 -9.16 -4.27
C ARG A 46 -8.38 -7.87 -3.79
N CYS A 47 -8.68 -6.95 -4.71
CA CYS A 47 -9.40 -5.72 -4.41
C CYS A 47 -10.90 -5.99 -4.22
N ILE A 48 -11.44 -5.58 -3.07
CA ILE A 48 -12.82 -5.87 -2.69
C ILE A 48 -13.68 -4.63 -2.87
N SER A 49 -13.27 -3.50 -2.30
CA SER A 49 -13.99 -2.24 -2.43
C SER A 49 -13.01 -1.06 -2.45
N VAL A 50 -13.41 -0.01 -3.16
CA VAL A 50 -12.66 1.24 -3.27
C VAL A 50 -13.62 2.40 -3.13
N SER A 51 -13.25 3.36 -2.29
CA SER A 51 -13.87 4.67 -2.14
C SER A 51 -12.77 5.72 -2.06
N PRO A 52 -13.08 7.02 -2.20
CA PRO A 52 -12.05 8.07 -2.27
C PRO A 52 -11.08 8.08 -1.09
N THR A 53 -11.49 7.65 0.10
CA THR A 53 -10.65 7.69 1.31
C THR A 53 -10.41 6.32 1.93
N ARG A 54 -10.85 5.24 1.27
CA ARG A 54 -10.80 3.89 1.87
C ARG A 54 -10.77 2.81 0.82
N THR A 55 -9.87 1.86 1.00
CA THR A 55 -9.75 0.65 0.18
C THR A 55 -9.81 -0.59 1.05
N GLU A 56 -10.43 -1.64 0.53
CA GLU A 56 -10.43 -2.93 1.19
C GLU A 56 -9.94 -4.03 0.25
N TRP A 57 -9.17 -4.93 0.85
CA TRP A 57 -8.50 -6.02 0.17
C TRP A 57 -8.71 -7.32 0.92
N GLU A 58 -8.43 -8.41 0.24
CA GLU A 58 -8.40 -9.76 0.81
C GLU A 58 -7.15 -10.47 0.32
N LEU A 59 -6.51 -11.25 1.19
CA LEU A 59 -5.42 -12.15 0.85
C LEU A 59 -5.35 -13.35 1.80
N GLU A 60 -4.73 -14.43 1.35
CA GLU A 60 -4.40 -15.61 2.17
C GLU A 60 -3.00 -15.46 2.78
N ILE A 61 -2.80 -15.89 4.03
CA ILE A 61 -1.45 -15.92 4.63
C ILE A 61 -0.71 -17.17 4.14
N LEU A 62 0.03 -17.01 3.04
CA LEU A 62 0.82 -18.08 2.42
C LEU A 62 2.12 -18.37 3.20
N PRO A 63 2.75 -19.56 3.03
CA PRO A 63 3.93 -19.96 3.79
C PRO A 63 5.10 -18.97 3.72
N HIS A 64 5.30 -18.34 2.56
CA HIS A 64 6.39 -17.37 2.37
C HIS A 64 6.17 -16.04 3.11
N LEU A 65 4.96 -15.77 3.59
CA LEU A 65 4.64 -14.62 4.44
C LEU A 65 4.86 -14.93 5.93
N CYS A 66 5.11 -16.19 6.27
CA CYS A 66 5.21 -16.64 7.65
C CYS A 66 6.64 -16.56 8.20
N ASN A 67 6.73 -16.33 9.51
CA ASN A 67 7.96 -16.54 10.26
C ASN A 67 8.18 -18.05 10.54
N LYS A 68 9.32 -18.40 11.16
CA LYS A 68 9.66 -19.79 11.53
C LYS A 68 8.61 -20.49 12.40
N GLY A 69 7.74 -19.73 13.07
CA GLY A 69 6.64 -20.27 13.86
C GLY A 69 5.40 -20.63 13.05
N GLY A 70 5.32 -20.36 11.74
CA GLY A 70 4.10 -20.55 10.94
C GLY A 70 3.03 -19.48 11.22
N LYS A 71 3.44 -18.27 11.60
CA LYS A 71 2.57 -17.10 11.78
C LYS A 71 3.03 -15.99 10.84
N LEU A 72 2.09 -15.16 10.39
CA LEU A 72 2.39 -13.96 9.60
C LEU A 72 3.57 -13.19 10.21
N HIS A 73 4.65 -13.07 9.43
CA HIS A 73 5.86 -12.39 9.86
C HIS A 73 5.56 -10.90 10.07
N GLY A 74 6.08 -10.31 11.15
CA GLY A 74 5.81 -8.90 11.46
C GLY A 74 6.22 -7.95 10.32
N GLY A 75 7.38 -8.22 9.71
CA GLY A 75 7.83 -7.53 8.50
C GLY A 75 6.91 -7.73 7.30
N ALA A 76 6.40 -8.94 7.05
CA ALA A 76 5.48 -9.19 5.94
C ALA A 76 4.16 -8.44 6.13
N ALA A 77 3.62 -8.42 7.36
CA ALA A 77 2.45 -7.61 7.69
C ALA A 77 2.70 -6.10 7.45
N CYS A 78 3.90 -5.62 7.79
CA CYS A 78 4.30 -4.23 7.51
C CYS A 78 4.36 -3.97 6.01
N THR A 79 4.94 -4.87 5.21
CA THR A 79 5.00 -4.76 3.75
C THR A 79 3.61 -4.71 3.13
N ILE A 80 2.71 -5.59 3.56
CA ILE A 80 1.32 -5.65 3.10
C ILE A 80 0.64 -4.31 3.39
N LEU A 81 0.73 -3.81 4.63
CA LEU A 81 0.10 -2.54 5.00
C LEU A 81 0.76 -1.33 4.31
N ASP A 82 2.09 -1.31 4.14
CA ASP A 82 2.80 -0.25 3.43
C ASP A 82 2.32 -0.11 1.96
N ASN A 83 2.19 -1.24 1.28
CA ASN A 83 1.70 -1.31 -0.09
C ASN A 83 0.21 -0.98 -0.18
N LEU A 84 -0.64 -1.60 0.65
CA LEU A 84 -2.08 -1.43 0.51
C LEU A 84 -2.57 -0.07 1.00
N THR A 85 -1.91 0.56 1.97
CA THR A 85 -2.19 1.97 2.27
C THR A 85 -1.80 2.90 1.12
N THR A 86 -0.73 2.60 0.36
CA THR A 86 -0.39 3.34 -0.88
C THR A 86 -1.55 3.32 -1.88
N THR A 87 -2.25 2.20 -2.01
CA THR A 87 -3.42 2.11 -2.91
C THR A 87 -4.57 3.04 -2.47
N THR A 88 -4.73 3.28 -1.17
CA THR A 88 -5.70 4.26 -0.65
C THR A 88 -5.33 5.69 -1.01
N LEU A 89 -4.04 6.03 -0.96
CA LEU A 89 -3.54 7.33 -1.42
C LEU A 89 -3.90 7.58 -2.88
N VAL A 90 -3.71 6.57 -3.74
CA VAL A 90 -4.10 6.63 -5.17
C VAL A 90 -5.60 6.86 -5.33
N ALA A 91 -6.43 6.23 -4.49
CA ALA A 91 -7.88 6.46 -4.49
C ALA A 91 -8.24 7.90 -4.10
N SER A 92 -7.44 8.53 -3.23
CA SER A 92 -7.63 9.92 -2.77
C SER A 92 -7.07 10.98 -3.73
N ALA A 93 -6.22 10.57 -4.67
CA ALA A 93 -5.54 11.47 -5.59
C ALA A 93 -6.50 12.07 -6.63
N ARG A 94 -6.20 13.30 -7.03
CA ARG A 94 -6.82 14.01 -8.16
C ARG A 94 -5.74 14.82 -8.90
N PRO A 95 -5.96 15.23 -10.15
CA PRO A 95 -4.97 16.03 -10.88
C PRO A 95 -4.51 17.25 -10.07
N GLY A 96 -3.20 17.38 -9.86
CA GLY A 96 -2.54 18.43 -9.08
C GLY A 96 -2.58 18.24 -7.56
N PHE A 97 -3.10 17.12 -7.04
CA PHE A 97 -3.19 16.86 -5.61
C PHE A 97 -3.00 15.36 -5.30
N MET A 98 -1.90 15.05 -4.60
CA MET A 98 -1.49 13.69 -4.22
C MET A 98 -1.21 12.76 -5.41
N ASP A 99 -0.91 13.35 -6.57
CA ASP A 99 -0.70 12.67 -7.85
C ASP A 99 0.79 12.58 -8.25
N VAL A 100 1.69 12.86 -7.30
CA VAL A 100 3.14 12.78 -7.48
C VAL A 100 3.72 11.60 -6.70
N GLY A 101 4.95 11.21 -7.04
CA GLY A 101 5.67 10.17 -6.30
C GLY A 101 5.75 10.48 -4.81
N HIS A 102 5.83 9.45 -3.98
CA HIS A 102 5.88 9.59 -2.53
C HIS A 102 6.71 8.47 -1.92
N VAL A 103 7.18 8.69 -0.70
CA VAL A 103 7.91 7.68 0.08
C VAL A 103 7.39 7.64 1.50
N SER A 104 7.51 6.46 2.11
CA SER A 104 7.19 6.24 3.52
C SER A 104 8.15 7.06 4.38
N ARG A 105 7.61 7.92 5.25
CA ARG A 105 8.36 8.70 6.23
C ARG A 105 8.45 7.96 7.55
N ASN A 106 7.34 7.34 7.94
CA ASN A 106 7.21 6.62 9.20
C ASN A 106 6.04 5.63 9.11
N ILE A 107 6.22 4.42 9.62
CA ILE A 107 5.14 3.45 9.78
C ILE A 107 5.21 2.85 11.18
N ASN A 108 4.21 3.14 12.00
CA ASN A 108 4.08 2.59 13.34
C ASN A 108 3.15 1.39 13.30
N MET A 109 3.65 0.23 13.73
CA MET A 109 2.91 -1.03 13.70
C MET A 109 2.49 -1.43 15.12
N THR A 110 1.28 -1.97 15.26
CA THR A 110 0.82 -2.65 16.49
C THR A 110 0.32 -4.05 16.14
N TYR A 111 0.90 -5.06 16.77
CA TYR A 111 0.58 -6.47 16.56
C TYR A 111 -0.24 -6.98 17.74
N LEU A 112 -1.53 -7.19 17.52
CA LEU A 112 -2.51 -7.50 18.57
C LEU A 112 -2.74 -9.00 18.70
N ARG A 113 -2.78 -9.72 17.57
CA ARG A 113 -3.13 -11.14 17.50
C ARG A 113 -2.30 -11.84 16.42
N PRO A 114 -1.84 -13.08 16.66
CA PRO A 114 -1.19 -13.86 15.62
C PRO A 114 -2.18 -14.24 14.52
N VAL A 115 -1.71 -14.23 13.27
CA VAL A 115 -2.41 -14.81 12.12
C VAL A 115 -1.62 -16.02 11.66
N VAL A 116 -2.26 -17.16 11.54
CA VAL A 116 -1.61 -18.43 11.15
C VAL A 116 -1.58 -18.59 9.64
N GLU A 117 -0.66 -19.41 9.15
CA GLU A 117 -0.64 -19.86 7.76
C GLU A 117 -2.01 -20.39 7.30
N GLY A 118 -2.39 -20.10 6.06
CA GLY A 118 -3.66 -20.51 5.44
C GLY A 118 -4.87 -19.66 5.85
N ALA A 119 -4.72 -18.70 6.76
CA ALA A 119 -5.81 -17.80 7.12
C ALA A 119 -6.09 -16.79 6.00
N THR A 120 -7.36 -16.64 5.62
CA THR A 120 -7.81 -15.51 4.77
C THR A 120 -8.07 -14.29 5.64
N VAL A 121 -7.43 -13.17 5.31
CA VAL A 121 -7.55 -11.91 6.04
C VAL A 121 -8.12 -10.81 5.16
N ARG A 122 -8.83 -9.89 5.82
CA ARG A 122 -9.26 -8.61 5.25
C ARG A 122 -8.21 -7.56 5.58
N VAL A 123 -7.84 -6.75 4.60
CA VAL A 123 -7.01 -5.56 4.83
C VAL A 123 -7.80 -4.32 4.52
N VAL A 124 -7.99 -3.47 5.52
CA VAL A 124 -8.70 -2.21 5.41
C VAL A 124 -7.70 -1.08 5.54
N CYS A 125 -7.69 -0.17 4.58
CA CYS A 125 -6.81 0.99 4.59
C CYS A 125 -7.61 2.27 4.37
N GLU A 126 -7.28 3.32 5.12
CA GLU A 126 -8.03 4.57 5.19
C GLU A 126 -7.07 5.77 5.16
N LEU A 127 -7.44 6.81 4.41
CA LEU A 127 -6.82 8.13 4.51
C LEU A 127 -7.36 8.83 5.76
N VAL A 128 -6.49 9.11 6.72
CA VAL A 128 -6.86 9.82 7.95
C VAL A 128 -6.78 11.33 7.74
N ALA A 129 -5.67 11.80 7.17
CA ALA A 129 -5.46 13.21 6.87
C ALA A 129 -4.55 13.38 5.65
N GLY A 130 -4.87 14.37 4.82
CA GLY A 130 -4.18 14.60 3.57
C GLY A 130 -3.85 16.07 3.34
N GLY A 131 -2.55 16.39 3.20
CA GLY A 131 -2.07 17.74 2.98
C GLY A 131 -1.32 17.90 1.65
N ARG A 132 -0.68 19.07 1.47
CA ARG A 132 0.13 19.34 0.27
C ARG A 132 1.43 18.52 0.23
N THR A 133 2.01 18.24 1.40
CA THR A 133 3.36 17.65 1.50
C THR A 133 3.34 16.27 2.17
N LEU A 134 2.40 16.05 3.09
CA LEU A 134 2.33 14.85 3.92
C LEU A 134 0.92 14.27 3.88
N VAL A 135 0.86 12.96 4.05
CA VAL A 135 -0.39 12.22 4.27
C VAL A 135 -0.21 11.27 5.44
N ASN A 136 -1.30 11.08 6.19
CA ASN A 136 -1.40 10.12 7.27
C ASN A 136 -2.48 9.10 6.90
N MET A 137 -2.14 7.82 7.02
CA MET A 137 -3.00 6.71 6.66
C MET A 137 -3.08 5.72 7.82
N LYS A 138 -4.20 5.00 7.88
CA LYS A 138 -4.41 3.90 8.82
C LYS A 138 -4.58 2.61 8.02
N GLY A 139 -3.97 1.53 8.51
CA GLY A 139 -4.14 0.20 7.96
C GLY A 139 -4.52 -0.81 9.05
N GLU A 140 -5.35 -1.79 8.70
CA GLU A 140 -5.75 -2.88 9.60
C GLU A 140 -5.79 -4.21 8.84
N ILE A 141 -5.11 -5.23 9.36
CA ILE A 141 -5.28 -6.63 8.98
C ILE A 141 -6.29 -7.24 9.96
N ILE A 142 -7.39 -7.78 9.44
CA ILE A 142 -8.54 -8.27 10.19
C ILE A 142 -8.77 -9.73 9.85
N GLN A 143 -8.92 -10.57 10.88
CA GLN A 143 -9.32 -11.97 10.76
C GLN A 143 -10.57 -12.18 11.63
N ASP A 144 -11.62 -12.79 11.07
CA ASP A 144 -12.88 -13.10 11.77
C ASP A 144 -13.46 -11.89 12.54
N GLY A 145 -13.43 -10.71 11.90
CA GLY A 145 -13.93 -9.46 12.46
C GLY A 145 -13.05 -8.84 13.56
N LYS A 146 -11.88 -9.41 13.86
CA LYS A 146 -10.94 -8.90 14.87
C LYS A 146 -9.69 -8.34 14.20
N VAL A 147 -9.28 -7.14 14.61
CA VAL A 147 -8.01 -6.54 14.15
C VAL A 147 -6.84 -7.36 14.71
N CYS A 148 -6.02 -7.93 13.83
CA CYS A 148 -4.82 -8.67 14.22
C CYS A 148 -3.57 -7.79 14.18
N VAL A 149 -3.47 -6.91 13.19
CA VAL A 149 -2.38 -5.94 13.03
C VAL A 149 -2.96 -4.61 12.61
N THR A 150 -2.44 -3.51 13.14
CA THR A 150 -2.79 -2.17 12.67
C THR A 150 -1.55 -1.30 12.50
N CYS A 151 -1.63 -0.32 11.61
CA CYS A 151 -0.60 0.68 11.45
C CYS A 151 -1.13 2.10 11.32
N LEU A 152 -0.28 3.06 11.69
CA LEU A 152 -0.33 4.43 11.22
C LEU A 152 0.85 4.67 10.29
N HIS A 153 0.58 5.16 9.09
CA HIS A 153 1.55 5.29 8.02
C HIS A 153 1.59 6.72 7.49
N ASP A 154 2.71 7.39 7.73
CA ASP A 154 3.00 8.70 7.21
C ASP A 154 3.82 8.60 5.92
N LYS A 155 3.36 9.26 4.86
CA LYS A 155 4.12 9.40 3.62
C LYS A 155 4.37 10.87 3.30
N VAL A 156 5.47 11.13 2.59
CA VAL A 156 5.85 12.45 2.09
C VAL A 156 5.89 12.43 0.56
N PHE A 157 5.36 13.49 -0.05
CA PHE A 157 5.41 13.66 -1.51
C PHE A 157 6.80 14.10 -1.98
N LEU A 158 7.32 13.40 -2.99
CA LEU A 158 8.51 13.74 -3.73
C LEU A 158 8.18 14.86 -4.71
N ARG A 159 8.25 16.10 -4.23
CA ARG A 159 8.18 17.29 -5.08
C ARG A 159 9.57 17.59 -5.63
N GLN A 160 9.64 18.13 -6.85
CA GLN A 160 10.88 18.71 -7.32
C GLN A 160 11.30 19.83 -6.35
N PRO A 161 12.60 19.93 -6.01
CA PRO A 161 13.08 21.08 -5.26
C PRO A 161 12.68 22.35 -6.01
N PRO A 162 12.30 23.44 -5.31
CA PRO A 162 12.14 24.73 -5.96
C PRO A 162 13.43 25.08 -6.71
N GLU A 163 13.32 25.72 -7.87
CA GLU A 163 14.51 26.20 -8.57
C GLU A 163 15.38 27.01 -7.60
N PRO A 164 16.72 26.85 -7.65
CA PRO A 164 17.59 27.68 -6.83
C PRO A 164 17.23 29.14 -7.06
N SER A 165 16.90 29.85 -5.99
CA SER A 165 16.74 31.30 -6.06
C SER A 165 18.01 31.86 -6.69
N LYS A 166 17.87 32.58 -7.81
CA LYS A 166 18.95 33.41 -8.33
C LYS A 166 19.23 34.45 -7.24
N LEU A 167 20.30 34.22 -6.46
CA LEU A 167 20.89 35.22 -5.58
C LEU A 167 21.59 36.27 -6.44
#